data_AF-A0AA88IBN8-F1
#
_entry.id   AF-A0AA88IBN8-F1
#
_cell.length_a   1.000
_cell.length_b   1.000
_cell.length_c   1.000
_cell.angle_alpha   90.00
_cell.angle_beta   90.00
_cell.angle_gamma   90.00
#
_symmetry.space_group_name_H-M   'P 1'
#
loop_
_entity.id
_entity.type
_entity.pdbx_description
1 polymer ?
#
loop_
_entity_poly.entity_id
_entity_poly.type
_entity_poly.pdbx_seq_one_letter_code
_entity_poly.pdbx_strand_id
1 'polypeptide(L)'
;MGNNLVGKFTQSVKRMVQEVKEDEGDLVRNDVLATNERLRSVRLRLEDSYGIAKRAIQTLHVNYDESKVSSLFQRYRKLKSMIKEVVRLEAQYWLLVDTPKQEKQEPVPTYVLRVCIALEKSQKPGEGVKTSAKLAEEEGRRRERTDRLAGLTALQIEQENIQMTNDLYRLIKKYTGLRSVIRDLKDSYDASKVFPILPRYIMLKDMTKEALRNPYYVEVCLEAKC
;
A
#
# COMPACT_ATOMS: atom_id res chain seq x y z
N MET A 1 54.47 -44.49 18.21
CA MET A 1 53.23 -44.03 17.55
C MET A 1 52.70 -42.83 18.33
N GLY A 2 52.95 -41.62 17.84
CA GLY A 2 52.56 -40.37 18.53
C GLY A 2 51.10 -40.04 18.27
N ASN A 3 50.29 -40.04 19.33
CA ASN A 3 48.85 -39.85 19.25
C ASN A 3 48.52 -38.38 19.01
N ASN A 4 48.16 -38.03 17.78
CA ASN A 4 47.92 -36.66 17.31
C ASN A 4 46.54 -36.12 17.73
N LEU A 5 46.19 -36.22 19.03
CA LEU A 5 44.89 -35.79 19.58
C LEU A 5 44.66 -34.28 19.43
N VAL A 6 45.71 -33.47 19.60
CA VAL A 6 45.62 -32.01 19.50
C VAL A 6 45.29 -31.55 18.06
N GLY A 7 45.81 -32.25 17.05
CA GLY A 7 45.48 -31.97 15.65
C GLY A 7 44.03 -32.32 15.29
N LYS A 8 43.49 -33.42 15.83
CA LYS A 8 42.10 -33.82 15.63
C LYS A 8 41.11 -32.90 16.36
N PHE A 9 41.48 -32.43 17.54
CA PHE A 9 40.66 -31.49 18.32
C PHE A 9 40.61 -30.11 17.65
N THR A 10 41.75 -29.59 17.19
CA THR A 10 41.81 -28.30 16.48
C THR A 10 41.11 -28.33 15.12
N GLN A 11 41.13 -29.46 14.39
CA GLN A 11 40.30 -29.64 13.18
C GLN A 11 38.80 -29.70 13.49
N SER A 12 38.39 -30.39 14.56
CA SER A 12 36.98 -30.49 14.95
C SER A 12 36.41 -29.14 15.37
N VAL A 13 37.18 -28.33 16.11
CA VAL A 13 36.80 -26.96 16.47
C VAL A 13 36.69 -26.06 15.23
N LYS A 14 37.63 -26.15 14.28
CA LYS A 14 37.53 -25.41 13.01
C LYS A 14 36.28 -25.78 12.22
N ARG A 15 35.90 -27.06 12.21
CA ARG A 15 34.66 -27.52 11.55
C ARG A 15 33.42 -26.96 12.24
N MET A 16 33.31 -27.06 13.57
CA MET A 16 32.16 -26.50 14.31
C MET A 16 32.05 -24.98 14.12
N VAL A 17 33.16 -24.24 14.15
CA VAL A 17 33.14 -22.79 13.92
C VAL A 17 32.71 -22.45 12.48
N GLN A 18 33.05 -23.30 11.51
CA GLN A 18 32.63 -23.13 10.12
C GLN A 18 31.13 -23.43 9.95
N GLU A 19 30.64 -24.52 10.55
CA GLU A 19 29.21 -24.88 10.57
C GLU A 19 28.36 -23.79 11.22
N VAL A 20 28.77 -23.26 12.39
CA VAL A 20 28.04 -22.15 13.06
C VAL A 20 28.01 -20.88 12.19
N LYS A 21 29.11 -20.56 11.48
CA LYS A 21 29.15 -19.41 10.57
C LYS A 21 28.27 -19.59 9.34
N GLU A 22 28.16 -20.83 8.85
CA GLU A 22 27.26 -21.18 7.75
C GLU A 22 25.80 -21.09 8.21
N ASP A 23 25.47 -21.64 9.38
CA ASP A 23 24.14 -21.55 10.00
C ASP A 23 23.73 -20.09 10.27
N GLU A 24 24.61 -19.27 10.85
CA GLU A 24 24.37 -17.84 11.06
C GLU A 24 24.18 -17.08 9.75
N GLY A 25 24.96 -17.42 8.71
CA GLY A 25 24.84 -16.84 7.38
C GLY A 25 23.49 -17.17 6.72
N ASP A 26 23.03 -18.41 6.87
CA ASP A 26 21.74 -18.86 6.35
C ASP A 26 20.56 -18.24 7.12
N LEU A 27 20.65 -18.08 8.43
CA LEU A 27 19.65 -17.37 9.23
C LEU A 27 19.50 -15.92 8.79
N VAL A 28 20.62 -15.18 8.67
CA VAL A 28 20.61 -13.79 8.19
C VAL A 28 20.03 -13.71 6.79
N ARG A 29 20.39 -14.63 5.90
CA ARG A 29 19.84 -14.70 4.54
C ARG A 29 18.32 -14.93 4.54
N ASN A 30 17.82 -15.81 5.40
CA ASN A 30 16.40 -16.10 5.51
C ASN A 30 15.60 -14.90 6.03
N ASP A 31 16.14 -14.15 7.00
CA ASP A 31 15.50 -12.95 7.55
C ASP A 31 15.37 -11.82 6.51
N VAL A 32 16.42 -11.57 5.72
CA VAL A 32 16.38 -10.56 4.65
C VAL A 32 15.43 -10.97 3.52
N LEU A 33 15.31 -12.28 3.23
CA LEU A 33 14.35 -12.82 2.26
C LEU A 33 12.91 -12.65 2.75
N ALA A 34 12.63 -13.00 4.00
CA ALA A 34 11.30 -12.83 4.60
C ALA A 34 10.87 -11.36 4.61
N THR A 35 11.80 -10.45 4.92
CA THR A 35 11.57 -9.00 4.83
C THR A 35 11.26 -8.56 3.39
N ASN A 36 12.00 -9.06 2.41
CA ASN A 36 11.77 -8.76 1.00
C ASN A 36 10.38 -9.19 0.54
N GLU A 37 9.96 -10.41 0.92
CA GLU A 37 8.65 -10.95 0.57
C GLU A 37 7.52 -10.11 1.17
N ARG A 38 7.63 -9.78 2.46
CA ARG A 38 6.71 -8.91 3.18
C ARG A 38 6.55 -7.54 2.52
N LEU A 39 7.66 -6.87 2.22
CA LEU A 39 7.65 -5.55 1.57
C LEU A 39 6.96 -5.60 0.20
N ARG A 40 7.24 -6.61 -0.61
CA ARG A 40 6.65 -6.76 -1.96
C ARG A 40 5.17 -7.10 -1.91
N SER A 41 4.77 -8.00 -1.02
CA SER A 41 3.36 -8.39 -0.83
C SER A 41 2.52 -7.15 -0.46
N VAL A 42 3.00 -6.39 0.52
CA VAL A 42 2.32 -5.19 1.00
C VAL A 42 2.31 -4.09 -0.05
N ARG A 43 3.40 -3.90 -0.80
CA ARG A 43 3.45 -2.96 -1.91
C ARG A 43 2.34 -3.23 -2.94
N LEU A 44 2.19 -4.46 -3.42
CA LEU A 44 1.14 -4.83 -4.38
C LEU A 44 -0.25 -4.50 -3.85
N ARG A 45 -0.54 -4.90 -2.60
CA ARG A 45 -1.83 -4.66 -1.94
C ARG A 45 -2.14 -3.16 -1.81
N LEU A 46 -1.12 -2.36 -1.52
CA LEU A 46 -1.23 -0.91 -1.38
C LEU A 46 -1.37 -0.21 -2.73
N GLU A 47 -0.64 -0.66 -3.76
CA GLU A 47 -0.76 -0.18 -5.15
C GLU A 47 -2.18 -0.38 -5.68
N ASP A 48 -2.80 -1.54 -5.42
CA ASP A 48 -4.20 -1.81 -5.77
C ASP A 48 -5.16 -0.82 -5.10
N SER A 49 -5.02 -0.64 -3.78
CA SER A 49 -5.88 0.25 -3.00
C SER A 49 -5.70 1.72 -3.41
N TYR A 50 -4.45 2.12 -3.67
CA TYR A 50 -4.12 3.43 -4.20
C TYR A 50 -4.70 3.65 -5.59
N GLY A 51 -4.62 2.66 -6.48
CA GLY A 51 -5.23 2.70 -7.80
C GLY A 51 -6.76 2.87 -7.76
N ILE A 52 -7.45 2.20 -6.82
CA ILE A 52 -8.88 2.38 -6.61
C ILE A 52 -9.20 3.82 -6.16
N ALA A 53 -8.52 4.31 -5.12
CA ALA A 53 -8.73 5.67 -4.60
C ALA A 53 -8.42 6.74 -5.66
N LYS A 54 -7.29 6.60 -6.37
CA LYS A 54 -6.86 7.49 -7.46
C LYS A 54 -7.92 7.55 -8.56
N ARG A 55 -8.36 6.41 -9.08
CA ARG A 55 -9.38 6.36 -10.14
C ARG A 55 -10.69 7.01 -9.69
N ALA A 56 -11.14 6.77 -8.47
CA ALA A 56 -12.39 7.34 -7.98
C ALA A 56 -12.36 8.89 -7.96
N ILE A 57 -11.27 9.49 -7.48
CA ILE A 57 -11.13 10.95 -7.46
C ILE A 57 -10.90 11.51 -8.87
N GLN A 58 -10.18 10.80 -9.75
CA GLN A 58 -10.07 11.19 -11.17
C GLN A 58 -11.43 11.17 -11.88
N THR A 59 -12.23 10.14 -11.68
CA THR A 59 -13.60 10.06 -12.23
C THR A 59 -14.48 11.16 -11.64
N LEU A 60 -14.34 11.51 -10.35
CA LEU A 60 -15.00 12.67 -9.75
C LEU A 60 -14.63 13.97 -10.48
N HIS A 61 -13.35 14.18 -10.80
CA HIS A 61 -12.87 15.36 -11.51
C HIS A 61 -13.51 15.48 -12.90
N VAL A 62 -13.40 14.42 -13.71
CA VAL A 62 -13.96 14.39 -15.07
C VAL A 62 -15.46 14.66 -15.03
N ASN A 63 -16.20 13.94 -14.18
CA ASN A 63 -17.64 14.13 -14.03
C ASN A 63 -18.01 15.54 -13.53
N TYR A 64 -17.17 16.14 -12.68
CA TYR A 64 -17.38 17.50 -12.19
C TYR A 64 -17.26 18.53 -13.31
N ASP A 65 -16.25 18.40 -14.16
CA ASP A 65 -16.07 19.27 -15.32
C ASP A 65 -17.21 19.13 -16.32
N GLU A 66 -17.60 17.90 -16.66
CA GLU A 66 -18.75 17.61 -17.52
C GLU A 66 -20.08 18.11 -16.94
N SER A 67 -20.20 18.21 -15.62
CA SER A 67 -21.41 18.72 -14.97
C SER A 67 -21.65 20.22 -15.22
N LYS A 68 -20.61 20.99 -15.59
CA LYS A 68 -20.65 22.46 -15.68
C LYS A 68 -21.67 22.98 -16.69
N VAL A 69 -21.92 22.23 -17.76
CA VAL A 69 -22.87 22.60 -18.84
C VAL A 69 -24.32 22.19 -18.53
N SER A 70 -24.57 21.48 -17.43
CA SER A 70 -25.90 20.99 -17.08
C SER A 70 -26.76 22.07 -16.40
N SER A 71 -28.08 22.00 -16.57
CA SER A 71 -29.02 22.85 -15.82
C SER A 71 -28.88 22.64 -14.31
N LEU A 72 -29.28 23.63 -13.50
CA LEU A 72 -29.10 23.61 -12.03
C LEU A 72 -29.57 22.30 -11.38
N PHE A 73 -30.80 21.87 -11.68
CA PHE A 73 -31.39 20.64 -11.11
C PHE A 73 -30.65 19.38 -11.55
N GLN A 74 -30.26 19.30 -12.83
CA GLN A 74 -29.48 18.18 -13.34
C GLN A 74 -28.09 18.15 -12.72
N ARG A 75 -27.44 19.31 -12.61
CA ARG A 75 -26.11 19.45 -12.01
C ARG A 75 -26.12 19.06 -10.54
N TYR A 76 -27.15 19.45 -9.79
CA TYR A 76 -27.34 19.00 -8.41
C TYR A 76 -27.41 17.46 -8.30
N ARG A 77 -28.19 16.82 -9.17
CA ARG A 77 -28.29 15.34 -9.21
C ARG A 77 -26.95 14.69 -9.57
N LYS A 78 -26.22 15.22 -10.57
CA LYS A 78 -24.88 14.76 -10.96
C LYS A 78 -23.89 14.88 -9.81
N LEU A 79 -23.79 16.06 -9.16
CA LEU A 79 -22.96 16.31 -7.97
C LEU A 79 -23.23 15.28 -6.88
N LYS A 80 -24.50 15.11 -6.52
CA LYS A 80 -24.89 14.12 -5.51
C LYS A 80 -24.45 12.70 -5.90
N SER A 81 -24.58 12.32 -7.16
CA SER A 81 -24.23 10.98 -7.65
C SER A 81 -22.72 10.74 -7.63
N MET A 82 -21.92 11.63 -8.21
CA MET A 82 -20.47 11.43 -8.28
C MET A 82 -19.79 11.47 -6.91
N ILE A 83 -20.28 12.31 -5.99
CA ILE A 83 -19.80 12.30 -4.60
C ILE A 83 -20.15 10.97 -3.92
N LYS A 84 -21.38 10.44 -4.12
CA LYS A 84 -21.80 9.14 -3.57
C LYS A 84 -20.88 8.00 -3.99
N GLU A 85 -20.47 7.96 -5.25
CA GLU A 85 -19.57 6.91 -5.74
C GLU A 85 -18.21 6.92 -5.03
N VAL A 86 -17.66 8.12 -4.75
CA VAL A 86 -16.38 8.25 -4.04
C VAL A 86 -16.52 7.88 -2.56
N VAL A 87 -17.52 8.44 -1.86
CA VAL A 87 -17.69 8.23 -0.42
C VAL A 87 -18.12 6.79 -0.08
N ARG A 88 -18.67 6.05 -1.05
CA ARG A 88 -18.97 4.62 -0.91
C ARG A 88 -17.71 3.79 -0.62
N LEU A 89 -16.54 4.24 -1.07
CA LEU A 89 -15.27 3.57 -0.77
C LEU A 89 -14.96 3.52 0.74
N GLU A 90 -15.39 4.52 1.51
CA GLU A 90 -15.25 4.51 2.98
C GLU A 90 -16.28 3.61 3.67
N ALA A 91 -17.44 3.37 3.04
CA ALA A 91 -18.41 2.40 3.54
C ALA A 91 -18.02 0.95 3.20
N GLN A 92 -17.29 0.75 2.10
CA GLN A 92 -16.78 -0.53 1.64
C GLN A 92 -15.35 -0.75 2.11
N TYR A 93 -15.17 -0.88 3.43
CA TYR A 93 -13.87 -0.96 4.11
C TYR A 93 -12.91 -2.03 3.55
N TRP A 94 -13.39 -3.01 2.79
CA TRP A 94 -12.57 -4.05 2.15
C TRP A 94 -11.88 -3.60 0.85
N LEU A 95 -12.34 -2.52 0.22
CA LEU A 95 -11.76 -2.00 -1.03
C LEU A 95 -10.48 -1.20 -0.78
N LEU A 96 -10.36 -0.60 0.40
CA LEU A 96 -9.26 0.28 0.79
C LEU A 96 -8.60 -0.26 2.05
N VAL A 97 -7.28 -0.48 2.01
CA VAL A 97 -6.55 -0.94 3.19
C VAL A 97 -6.44 0.13 4.27
N ASP A 98 -6.47 -0.25 5.55
CA ASP A 98 -6.20 0.68 6.64
C ASP A 98 -4.73 0.60 7.07
N THR A 99 -4.09 1.76 7.16
CA THR A 99 -2.67 1.86 7.50
C THR A 99 -2.53 2.58 8.84
N PRO A 100 -1.72 2.04 9.77
CA PRO A 100 -1.45 2.75 11.03
C PRO A 100 -0.85 4.13 10.75
N LYS A 101 -1.07 5.08 11.66
CA LYS A 101 -0.42 6.41 11.59
C LYS A 101 1.01 6.31 12.11
N GLN A 102 1.96 6.93 11.43
CA GLN A 102 3.34 7.07 11.88
C GLN A 102 3.40 7.92 13.16
N GLU A 103 4.16 7.47 14.15
CA GLU A 103 4.39 8.24 15.38
C GLU A 103 5.49 9.30 15.15
N LYS A 104 5.46 10.41 15.89
CA LYS A 104 6.32 11.59 15.62
C LYS A 104 7.82 11.29 15.59
N GLN A 105 8.27 10.29 16.33
CA GLN A 105 9.68 9.90 16.45
C GLN A 105 9.96 8.51 15.87
N GLU A 106 8.98 7.90 15.20
CA GLU A 106 9.13 6.55 14.64
C GLU A 106 10.01 6.58 13.38
N PRO A 107 11.13 5.84 13.36
CA PRO A 107 11.95 5.72 12.16
C PRO A 107 11.16 5.15 10.98
N VAL A 108 11.45 5.63 9.77
CA VAL A 108 10.75 5.20 8.54
C VAL A 108 10.75 3.67 8.36
N PRO A 109 11.88 2.94 8.52
CA PRO A 109 11.87 1.49 8.38
C PRO A 109 10.96 0.79 9.39
N THR A 110 10.97 1.23 10.65
CA THR A 110 10.10 0.71 11.71
C THR A 110 8.63 0.92 11.38
N TYR A 111 8.28 2.13 10.93
CA TYR A 111 6.93 2.46 10.51
C TYR A 111 6.45 1.58 9.35
N VAL A 112 7.26 1.43 8.31
CA VAL A 112 6.93 0.62 7.14
C VAL A 112 6.71 -0.84 7.53
N LEU A 113 7.58 -1.41 8.37
CA LEU A 113 7.40 -2.78 8.86
C LEU A 113 6.12 -2.95 9.68
N ARG A 114 5.75 -1.95 10.51
CA ARG A 114 4.49 -1.97 11.25
C ARG A 114 3.27 -1.93 10.33
N VAL A 115 3.32 -1.12 9.27
CA VAL A 115 2.30 -1.13 8.21
C VAL A 115 2.23 -2.50 7.56
N CYS A 116 3.36 -3.12 7.24
CA CYS A 116 3.39 -4.46 6.67
C CYS A 116 2.71 -5.49 7.57
N ILE A 117 3.05 -5.53 8.86
CA ILE A 117 2.47 -6.44 9.85
C ILE A 117 0.95 -6.21 9.99
N ALA A 118 0.51 -4.95 10.02
CA ALA A 118 -0.91 -4.62 10.11
C ALA A 118 -1.67 -5.11 8.87
N LEU A 119 -1.10 -4.91 7.69
CA LEU A 119 -1.73 -5.32 6.43
C LEU A 119 -1.73 -6.83 6.25
N GLU A 120 -0.70 -7.55 6.65
CA GLU A 120 -0.68 -9.02 6.65
C GLU A 120 -1.79 -9.63 7.52
N LYS A 121 -2.08 -9.01 8.67
CA LYS A 121 -3.16 -9.44 9.57
C LYS A 121 -4.56 -9.09 9.06
N SER A 122 -4.67 -8.09 8.19
CA SER A 122 -5.96 -7.67 7.62
C SER A 122 -6.40 -8.61 6.51
N GLN A 123 -7.41 -9.46 6.76
CA GLN A 123 -8.07 -10.24 5.71
C GLN A 123 -9.09 -9.39 4.96
N LYS A 124 -9.16 -9.50 3.63
CA LYS A 124 -10.30 -8.98 2.87
C LYS A 124 -11.46 -9.97 3.01
N PRO A 125 -12.68 -9.55 3.36
CA PRO A 125 -13.85 -10.40 3.20
C PRO A 125 -13.98 -10.78 1.71
N GLY A 126 -13.98 -12.09 1.42
CA GLY A 126 -14.00 -12.64 0.05
C GLY A 126 -12.63 -13.06 -0.52
N GLU A 127 -11.53 -12.87 0.21
CA GLU A 127 -10.20 -13.39 -0.18
C GLU A 127 -10.13 -14.94 -0.18
N GLY A 128 -11.18 -15.60 0.32
CA GLY A 128 -11.37 -17.06 0.26
C GLY A 128 -11.84 -17.61 -1.08
N VAL A 129 -12.26 -16.78 -2.04
CA VAL A 129 -12.62 -17.22 -3.41
C VAL A 129 -11.71 -16.56 -4.43
N LYS A 130 -10.40 -16.85 -4.34
CA LYS A 130 -9.49 -16.59 -5.45
C LYS A 130 -9.79 -17.64 -6.53
N THR A 131 -10.02 -17.21 -7.76
CA THR A 131 -10.13 -18.15 -8.89
C THR A 131 -8.83 -18.95 -8.99
N SER A 132 -8.88 -20.21 -9.42
CA SER A 132 -7.68 -21.05 -9.57
C SER A 132 -6.60 -20.35 -10.42
N ALA A 133 -7.03 -19.58 -11.43
CA ALA A 133 -6.16 -18.74 -12.25
C ALA A 133 -5.39 -17.68 -11.45
N LYS A 134 -6.05 -16.95 -10.53
CA LYS A 134 -5.37 -15.92 -9.70
C LYS A 134 -4.39 -16.54 -8.71
N LEU A 135 -4.73 -17.70 -8.15
CA LEU A 135 -3.83 -18.45 -7.26
C LEU A 135 -2.59 -18.93 -8.01
N ALA A 136 -2.77 -19.51 -9.21
CA ALA A 136 -1.67 -19.96 -10.06
C ALA A 136 -0.77 -18.80 -10.50
N GLU A 137 -1.34 -17.63 -10.82
CA GLU A 137 -0.58 -16.43 -11.19
C GLU A 137 0.22 -15.85 -10.01
N GLU A 138 -0.36 -15.86 -8.80
CA GLU A 138 0.31 -15.41 -7.58
C GLU A 138 1.46 -16.37 -7.19
N GLU A 139 1.23 -17.67 -7.32
CA GLU A 139 2.23 -18.70 -7.07
C GLU A 139 3.35 -18.69 -8.12
N GLY A 140 3.03 -18.47 -9.40
CA GLY A 140 4.00 -18.29 -10.47
C GLY A 140 4.92 -17.09 -10.21
N ARG A 141 4.33 -15.94 -9.84
CA ARG A 141 5.10 -14.74 -9.45
C ARG A 141 5.97 -14.96 -8.21
N ARG A 142 5.51 -15.79 -7.26
CA ARG A 142 6.31 -16.16 -6.09
C ARG A 142 7.50 -17.03 -6.48
N ARG A 143 7.32 -18.02 -7.37
CA ARG A 143 8.40 -18.88 -7.88
C ARG A 143 9.44 -18.10 -8.66
N GLU A 144 9.02 -17.32 -9.66
CA GLU A 144 9.93 -16.47 -10.46
C GLU A 144 10.77 -15.54 -9.58
N ARG A 145 10.15 -14.99 -8.53
CA ARG A 145 10.86 -14.16 -7.55
C ARG A 145 11.87 -14.95 -6.73
N THR A 146 11.50 -16.14 -6.28
CA THR A 146 12.40 -17.03 -5.51
C THR A 146 13.62 -17.38 -6.36
N ASP A 147 13.40 -17.71 -7.63
CA ASP A 147 14.47 -18.03 -8.58
C ASP A 147 15.39 -16.82 -8.84
N ARG A 148 14.82 -15.61 -8.97
CA ARG A 148 15.62 -14.37 -9.10
C ARG A 148 16.48 -14.11 -7.87
N LEU A 149 15.94 -14.36 -6.67
CA LEU A 149 16.63 -14.10 -5.40
C LEU A 149 17.66 -15.19 -5.06
N ALA A 150 17.54 -16.39 -5.63
CA ALA A 150 18.45 -17.50 -5.38
C ALA A 150 19.91 -17.16 -5.70
N GLY A 151 20.16 -16.36 -6.75
CA GLY A 151 21.50 -15.94 -7.16
C GLY A 151 22.05 -14.68 -6.46
N LEU A 152 21.27 -14.00 -5.62
CA LEU A 152 21.70 -12.78 -4.93
C LEU A 152 22.31 -13.10 -3.57
N THR A 153 23.27 -12.29 -3.12
CA THR A 153 23.80 -12.34 -1.74
C THR A 153 22.83 -11.69 -0.75
N ALA A 154 22.95 -12.02 0.54
CA ALA A 154 22.14 -11.40 1.59
C ALA A 154 22.28 -9.86 1.61
N LEU A 155 23.48 -9.33 1.36
CA LEU A 155 23.74 -7.90 1.29
C LEU A 155 22.99 -7.22 0.13
N GLN A 156 22.95 -7.86 -1.04
CA GLN A 156 22.21 -7.32 -2.19
C GLN A 156 20.70 -7.29 -1.94
N ILE A 157 20.17 -8.33 -1.28
CA ILE A 157 18.75 -8.39 -0.90
C ILE A 157 18.43 -7.31 0.14
N GLU A 158 19.34 -7.08 1.09
CA GLU A 158 19.18 -6.03 2.11
C GLU A 158 19.18 -4.63 1.48
N GLN A 159 20.05 -4.37 0.51
CA GLN A 159 20.05 -3.12 -0.25
C GLN A 159 18.72 -2.91 -1.02
N GLU A 160 18.18 -3.97 -1.63
CA GLU A 160 16.85 -3.91 -2.23
C GLU A 160 15.76 -3.64 -1.19
N ASN A 161 15.83 -4.25 0.00
CA ASN A 161 14.88 -4.02 1.09
C ASN A 161 14.87 -2.56 1.54
N ILE A 162 16.05 -1.94 1.67
CA ILE A 162 16.19 -0.52 2.01
C ILE A 162 15.53 0.35 0.95
N GLN A 163 15.80 0.09 -0.34
CA GLN A 163 15.18 0.84 -1.43
C GLN A 163 13.66 0.67 -1.43
N MET A 164 13.17 -0.57 -1.32
CA MET A 164 11.74 -0.88 -1.28
C MET A 164 11.05 -0.25 -0.07
N THR A 165 11.73 -0.18 1.08
CA THR A 165 11.22 0.48 2.29
C THR A 165 10.95 1.97 2.01
N ASN A 166 11.89 2.65 1.36
CA ASN A 166 11.74 4.06 0.99
C ASN A 166 10.62 4.26 -0.06
N ASP A 167 10.56 3.39 -1.06
CA ASP A 167 9.52 3.46 -2.10
C ASP A 167 8.12 3.21 -1.52
N LEU A 168 8.01 2.19 -0.65
CA LEU A 168 6.77 1.87 0.04
C LEU A 168 6.34 2.99 0.97
N TYR A 169 7.28 3.63 1.67
CA TYR A 169 6.97 4.82 2.48
C TYR A 169 6.36 5.95 1.64
N ARG A 170 6.93 6.27 0.48
CA ARG A 170 6.36 7.28 -0.42
C ARG A 170 4.96 6.89 -0.90
N LEU A 171 4.76 5.62 -1.26
CA LEU A 171 3.45 5.10 -1.66
C LEU A 171 2.42 5.19 -0.53
N ILE A 172 2.81 4.85 0.71
CA ILE A 172 1.94 4.99 1.90
C ILE A 172 1.53 6.45 2.08
N LYS A 173 2.44 7.42 1.92
CA LYS A 173 2.12 8.84 2.06
C LYS A 173 1.13 9.31 0.98
N LYS A 174 1.32 8.92 -0.28
CA LYS A 174 0.38 9.23 -1.37
C LYS A 174 -0.99 8.61 -1.13
N TYR A 175 -1.01 7.32 -0.77
CA TYR A 175 -2.24 6.60 -0.47
C TYR A 175 -3.02 7.22 0.69
N THR A 176 -2.35 7.47 1.82
CA THR A 176 -2.97 8.06 3.01
C THR A 176 -3.47 9.48 2.75
N GLY A 177 -2.79 10.25 1.90
CA GLY A 177 -3.25 11.55 1.42
C GLY A 177 -4.52 11.48 0.59
N LEU A 178 -4.64 10.54 -0.36
CA LEU A 178 -5.91 10.35 -1.08
C LEU A 178 -7.03 9.83 -0.17
N ARG A 179 -6.70 8.96 0.79
CA ARG A 179 -7.64 8.50 1.83
C ARG A 179 -8.20 9.66 2.63
N SER A 180 -7.38 10.65 3.02
CA SER A 180 -7.90 11.82 3.74
C SER A 180 -8.86 12.63 2.89
N VAL A 181 -8.56 12.84 1.59
CA VAL A 181 -9.50 13.52 0.66
C VAL A 181 -10.85 12.83 0.61
N ILE A 182 -10.87 11.48 0.52
CA ILE A 182 -12.12 10.71 0.48
C ILE A 182 -12.89 10.84 1.80
N ARG A 183 -12.21 10.77 2.95
CA ARG A 183 -12.82 10.93 4.28
C ARG A 183 -13.41 12.33 4.47
N ASP A 184 -12.66 13.37 4.15
CA ASP A 184 -13.12 14.76 4.26
C ASP A 184 -14.34 15.02 3.36
N LEU A 185 -14.33 14.46 2.14
CA LEU A 185 -15.46 14.51 1.23
C LEU A 185 -16.68 13.77 1.79
N LYS A 186 -16.48 12.60 2.41
CA LYS A 186 -17.54 11.82 3.05
C LYS A 186 -18.16 12.57 4.22
N ASP A 187 -17.35 13.08 5.14
CA ASP A 187 -17.82 13.79 6.32
C ASP A 187 -18.59 15.06 5.92
N SER A 188 -18.07 15.82 4.94
CA SER A 188 -18.76 16.98 4.36
C SER A 188 -20.07 16.60 3.66
N TYR A 189 -20.08 15.47 2.92
CA TYR A 189 -21.26 14.98 2.24
C TYR A 189 -22.35 14.56 3.22
N ASP A 190 -21.98 13.85 4.29
CA ASP A 190 -22.90 13.39 5.33
C ASP A 190 -23.49 14.59 6.08
N ALA A 191 -22.65 15.56 6.47
CA ALA A 191 -23.10 16.81 7.08
C ALA A 191 -24.05 17.62 6.18
N SER A 192 -23.89 17.55 4.85
CA SER A 192 -24.77 18.26 3.90
C SER A 192 -26.19 17.71 3.84
N LYS A 193 -26.46 16.49 4.34
CA LYS A 193 -27.74 15.80 4.15
C LYS A 193 -28.93 16.50 4.81
N VAL A 194 -28.68 17.28 5.86
CA VAL A 194 -29.72 18.01 6.62
C VAL A 194 -30.23 19.25 5.88
N PHE A 195 -29.53 19.73 4.86
CA PHE A 195 -29.85 20.98 4.18
C PHE A 195 -30.79 20.77 2.98
N PRO A 196 -31.67 21.76 2.70
CA PRO A 196 -32.53 21.74 1.51
C PRO A 196 -31.73 21.94 0.22
N ILE A 197 -32.36 21.72 -0.94
CA ILE A 197 -31.68 21.58 -2.24
C ILE A 197 -30.75 22.75 -2.57
N LEU A 198 -31.21 24.01 -2.42
CA LEU A 198 -30.43 25.18 -2.85
C LEU A 198 -29.16 25.39 -2.01
N PRO A 199 -29.21 25.47 -0.66
CA PRO A 199 -27.99 25.52 0.16
C PRO A 199 -27.10 24.30 -0.05
N ARG A 200 -27.71 23.10 -0.12
CA ARG A 200 -26.97 21.86 -0.31
C ARG A 200 -26.23 21.82 -1.64
N TYR A 201 -26.81 22.35 -2.72
CA TYR A 201 -26.13 22.44 -4.02
C TYR A 201 -24.81 23.22 -3.92
N ILE A 202 -24.80 24.34 -3.20
CA ILE A 202 -23.60 25.15 -2.98
C ILE A 202 -22.55 24.31 -2.23
N MET A 203 -22.95 23.66 -1.14
CA MET A 203 -22.06 22.78 -0.36
C MET A 203 -21.47 21.65 -1.20
N LEU A 204 -22.29 20.94 -2.01
CA LEU A 204 -21.83 19.84 -2.85
C LEU A 204 -20.80 20.31 -3.88
N LYS A 205 -21.02 21.47 -4.49
CA LYS A 205 -20.08 22.08 -5.43
C LYS A 205 -18.76 22.44 -4.73
N ASP A 206 -18.83 23.03 -3.54
CA ASP A 206 -17.65 23.52 -2.84
C ASP A 206 -16.82 22.36 -2.26
N MET A 207 -17.45 21.32 -1.68
CA MET A 207 -16.71 20.12 -1.25
C MET A 207 -16.07 19.36 -2.40
N THR A 208 -16.70 19.30 -3.58
CA THR A 208 -16.04 18.73 -4.76
C THR A 208 -14.85 19.57 -5.18
N LYS A 209 -14.97 20.90 -5.23
CA LYS A 209 -13.82 21.76 -5.54
C LYS A 209 -12.69 21.61 -4.53
N GLU A 210 -13.00 21.49 -3.25
CA GLU A 210 -12.01 21.30 -2.18
C GLU A 210 -11.25 19.99 -2.39
N ALA A 211 -11.96 18.89 -2.63
CA ALA A 211 -11.34 17.60 -2.96
C ALA A 211 -10.43 17.69 -4.20
N LEU A 212 -10.84 18.41 -5.24
CA LEU A 212 -10.08 18.58 -6.49
C LEU A 212 -8.90 19.57 -6.38
N ARG A 213 -8.89 20.42 -5.35
CA ARG A 213 -7.79 21.35 -5.05
C ARG A 213 -6.85 20.83 -3.99
N ASN A 214 -7.19 19.71 -3.36
CA ASN A 214 -6.36 19.14 -2.30
C ASN A 214 -4.96 18.80 -2.85
N PRO A 215 -3.87 19.20 -2.15
CA PRO A 215 -2.51 18.98 -2.62
C PRO A 215 -2.19 17.53 -3.02
N TYR A 216 -2.72 16.56 -2.26
CA TYR A 216 -2.49 15.14 -2.56
C TYR A 216 -3.13 14.71 -3.88
N TYR A 217 -4.27 15.28 -4.26
CA TYR A 217 -4.88 15.00 -5.56
C TYR A 217 -4.19 15.79 -6.69
N VAL A 218 -3.78 17.03 -6.44
CA VAL A 218 -3.04 17.84 -7.42
C VAL A 218 -1.73 17.17 -7.82
N GLU A 219 -0.99 16.59 -6.86
CA GLU A 219 0.22 15.80 -7.13
C GLU A 219 -0.07 14.64 -8.10
N VAL A 220 -1.16 13.90 -7.89
CA VAL A 220 -1.60 12.82 -8.77
C VAL A 220 -1.89 13.30 -10.20
N CYS A 221 -2.46 14.49 -10.34
CA CYS A 221 -2.70 15.09 -11.65
C CYS A 221 -1.41 15.51 -12.36
N LEU A 222 -0.40 15.96 -11.62
CA LEU A 222 0.91 16.31 -12.20
C LEU A 222 1.64 15.06 -12.69
N GLU A 223 1.62 13.98 -11.90
CA GLU A 223 2.20 12.70 -12.30
C GLU A 223 1.58 12.11 -13.57
N ALA A 224 0.28 12.33 -13.80
CA ALA A 224 -0.43 11.81 -14.97
C ALA A 224 -0.18 12.61 -16.27
N LYS A 225 0.48 13.76 -16.17
CA LYS A 225 0.84 14.63 -17.31
C LYS A 225 2.29 14.46 -17.76
N CYS A 226 3.09 13.72 -17.00
CA CYS A 226 4.45 13.28 -17.36
C CYS A 226 4.38 11.90 -18.02
#